data_AF-U7PP42-F1
#
_entry.id   AF-U7PP42-F1
#
_cell.length_a   1.000
_cell.length_b   1.000
_cell.length_c   1.000
_cell.angle_alpha   90.00
_cell.angle_beta   90.00
_cell.angle_gamma   90.00
#
_symmetry.space_group_name_H-M   'P 1'
#
loop_
_entity.id
_entity.type
_entity.pdbx_description
1 polymer ?
#
loop_
_entity_poly.entity_id
_entity_poly.type
_entity_poly.pdbx_seq_one_letter_code
_entity_poly.pdbx_strand_id
1 'polypeptide(L)'
;MATDAVYTGPSVGTMINTHTLASEIIARHGTGAEAVLDDDNISQLRRYLDAPDSEKRAVLAKAGTDDLDTALAKVREGGYTLVDYAALTRGSAKAAFTDDEEAALRSWLQGGGGAPQDN
;
A
#
# COMPACT_ATOMS: atom_id res chain seq x y z
N MET A 1 20.03 -21.67 -6.17
CA MET A 1 19.71 -20.57 -5.25
C MET A 1 18.28 -20.19 -5.55
N ALA A 2 17.41 -20.13 -4.53
CA ALA A 2 16.01 -19.79 -4.72
C ALA A 2 15.97 -18.44 -5.46
N THR A 3 15.47 -18.47 -6.69
CA THR A 3 15.15 -17.24 -7.39
C THR A 3 13.94 -16.74 -6.63
N ASP A 4 14.14 -15.79 -5.71
CA ASP A 4 13.08 -14.91 -5.26
C ASP A 4 12.32 -14.55 -6.52
N ALA A 5 11.07 -14.98 -6.64
CA ALA A 5 10.30 -14.69 -7.84
C ALA A 5 10.07 -13.19 -7.80
N VAL A 6 11.00 -12.44 -8.39
CA VAL A 6 10.96 -10.99 -8.44
C VAL A 6 9.67 -10.67 -9.16
N TYR A 7 8.76 -9.97 -8.47
CA TYR A 7 7.54 -9.47 -9.06
C TYR A 7 7.81 -8.96 -10.50
N THR A 8 7.19 -9.62 -11.49
CA THR A 8 7.42 -9.35 -12.93
C THR A 8 6.34 -8.46 -13.55
N GLY A 9 5.39 -7.99 -12.75
CA GLY A 9 4.30 -7.13 -13.19
C GLY A 9 4.72 -5.67 -13.44
N PRO A 10 3.75 -4.79 -13.80
CA PRO A 10 3.99 -3.37 -13.97
C PRO A 10 4.56 -2.75 -12.68
N SER A 11 5.48 -1.81 -12.80
CA SER A 11 6.06 -1.13 -11.64
C SER A 11 4.97 -0.51 -10.75
N VAL A 12 5.23 -0.36 -9.45
CA VAL A 12 4.30 0.32 -8.53
C VAL A 12 3.90 1.71 -9.05
N GLY A 13 4.85 2.47 -9.61
CA GLY A 13 4.56 3.76 -10.23
C GLY A 13 3.61 3.64 -11.44
N THR A 14 3.79 2.60 -12.27
CA THR A 14 2.85 2.30 -13.36
C THR A 14 1.46 1.99 -12.82
N MET A 15 1.36 1.11 -11.81
CA MET A 15 0.08 0.70 -11.21
C MET A 15 -0.69 1.85 -10.59
N ILE A 16 0.01 2.78 -9.91
CA ILE A 16 -0.61 4.00 -9.37
C ILE A 16 -1.13 4.88 -10.50
N ASN A 17 -0.35 5.07 -11.57
CA ASN A 17 -0.76 5.90 -12.71
C ASN A 17 -1.91 5.28 -13.51
N THR A 18 -2.03 3.95 -13.54
CA THR A 18 -3.09 3.22 -14.24
C THR A 18 -4.26 2.84 -13.35
N HIS A 19 -4.24 3.16 -12.05
CA HIS A 19 -5.24 2.75 -11.06
C HIS A 19 -5.53 1.24 -11.08
N THR A 20 -4.46 0.45 -11.17
CA THR A 20 -4.53 -1.03 -11.13
C THR A 20 -3.93 -1.60 -9.85
N LEU A 21 -3.44 -0.75 -8.94
CA LEU A 21 -2.70 -1.20 -7.77
C LEU A 21 -3.56 -2.06 -6.85
N ALA A 22 -4.80 -1.64 -6.57
CA ALA A 22 -5.71 -2.44 -5.75
C ALA A 22 -6.04 -3.78 -6.40
N SER A 23 -6.25 -3.80 -7.72
CA SER A 23 -6.55 -5.03 -8.46
C SER A 23 -5.37 -6.02 -8.40
N GLU A 24 -4.14 -5.54 -8.53
CA GLU A 24 -2.94 -6.39 -8.44
C GLU A 24 -2.70 -6.88 -7.00
N ILE A 25 -2.97 -6.05 -5.98
CA ILE A 25 -2.94 -6.50 -4.57
C ILE A 25 -3.93 -7.64 -4.35
N ILE A 26 -5.19 -7.47 -4.78
CA ILE A 26 -6.23 -8.48 -4.61
C ILE A 26 -5.90 -9.76 -5.38
N ALA A 27 -5.43 -9.62 -6.62
CA ALA A 27 -5.18 -10.76 -7.52
C ALA A 27 -3.94 -11.58 -7.11
N ARG A 28 -2.93 -10.94 -6.52
CA ARG A 28 -1.65 -11.57 -6.18
C ARG A 28 -1.45 -11.81 -4.69
N HIS A 29 -2.35 -11.33 -3.84
CA HIS A 29 -2.22 -11.64 -2.42
C HIS A 29 -2.26 -13.15 -2.23
N GLY A 30 -1.24 -13.66 -1.55
CA GLY A 30 -1.12 -15.07 -1.24
C GLY A 30 -0.55 -15.95 -2.34
N THR A 31 -0.04 -15.38 -3.43
CA THR A 31 0.73 -16.13 -4.45
C THR A 31 2.21 -16.27 -4.07
N GLY A 32 2.56 -16.07 -2.80
CA GLY A 32 3.94 -16.11 -2.30
C GLY A 32 4.77 -14.94 -2.82
N ALA A 33 5.87 -15.23 -3.52
CA ALA A 33 6.84 -14.22 -3.96
C ALA A 33 6.29 -13.19 -4.98
N GLU A 34 5.17 -13.48 -5.64
CA GLU A 34 4.50 -12.51 -6.53
C GLU A 34 3.56 -11.54 -5.80
N ALA A 35 3.38 -11.67 -4.48
CA ALA A 35 2.53 -10.79 -3.71
C ALA A 35 3.06 -9.33 -3.79
N VAL A 36 2.14 -8.39 -4.07
CA VAL A 36 2.48 -6.96 -4.13
C VAL A 36 2.82 -6.41 -2.74
N LEU A 37 2.16 -6.93 -1.72
CA LEU A 37 2.33 -6.57 -0.31
C LEU A 37 2.51 -7.85 0.52
N ASP A 38 3.43 -7.82 1.48
CA ASP A 38 3.56 -8.82 2.53
C ASP A 38 2.48 -8.68 3.61
N ASP A 39 2.40 -9.64 4.53
CA ASP A 39 1.40 -9.66 5.59
C ASP A 39 1.47 -8.45 6.53
N ASP A 40 2.67 -7.90 6.76
CA ASP A 40 2.88 -6.68 7.55
C ASP A 40 2.28 -5.46 6.84
N ASN A 41 2.49 -5.36 5.53
CA ASN A 41 1.98 -4.29 4.68
C ASN A 41 0.47 -4.42 4.47
N ILE A 42 -0.06 -5.64 4.39
CA ILE A 42 -1.52 -5.88 4.38
C ILE A 42 -2.15 -5.46 5.71
N SER A 43 -1.50 -5.77 6.83
CA SER A 43 -1.94 -5.32 8.16
C SER A 43 -1.91 -3.80 8.28
N GLN A 44 -0.93 -3.13 7.67
CA GLN A 44 -0.89 -1.69 7.55
C GLN A 44 -2.00 -1.15 6.64
N LEU A 45 -2.24 -1.79 5.48
CA LEU A 45 -3.30 -1.41 4.55
C LEU A 45 -4.68 -1.46 5.22
N ARG A 46 -4.92 -2.46 6.06
CA ARG A 46 -6.15 -2.55 6.86
C ARG A 46 -6.32 -1.35 7.80
N ARG A 47 -5.25 -0.95 8.51
CA ARG A 47 -5.27 0.24 9.39
C ARG A 47 -5.50 1.53 8.59
N TYR A 48 -4.83 1.66 7.45
CA TYR A 48 -5.04 2.76 6.52
C TYR A 48 -6.50 2.86 6.06
N LEU A 49 -7.13 1.75 5.68
CA LEU A 49 -8.51 1.77 5.18
C LEU A 49 -9.55 2.03 6.28
N ASP A 50 -9.26 1.63 7.52
CA ASP A 50 -10.13 1.86 8.68
C ASP A 50 -10.02 3.30 9.21
N ALA A 51 -8.80 3.82 9.33
CA ALA A 51 -8.51 5.14 9.88
C ALA A 51 -7.43 5.88 9.07
N PRO A 52 -7.76 6.32 7.84
CA PRO A 52 -6.76 6.87 6.91
C PRO A 52 -6.09 8.15 7.41
N ASP A 53 -6.82 9.02 8.10
CA ASP A 53 -6.26 10.27 8.66
C ASP A 53 -5.33 9.98 9.85
N SER A 54 -5.63 8.94 10.62
CA SER A 54 -4.77 8.49 11.72
C SER A 54 -3.47 7.89 11.18
N GLU A 55 -3.55 7.09 10.12
CA GLU A 55 -2.38 6.52 9.45
C GLU A 55 -1.51 7.63 8.85
N LYS A 56 -2.11 8.59 8.13
CA LYS A 56 -1.38 9.77 7.61
C LYS A 56 -0.63 10.51 8.71
N ARG A 57 -1.25 10.73 9.87
CA ARG A 57 -0.59 11.36 11.03
C ARG A 57 0.56 10.49 11.58
N ALA A 58 0.40 9.18 11.63
CA ALA A 58 1.45 8.28 12.06
C ALA A 58 2.67 8.33 11.12
N VAL A 59 2.44 8.40 9.81
CA VAL A 59 3.51 8.53 8.80
C VAL A 59 4.20 9.89 8.92
N LEU A 60 3.45 10.98 9.09
CA LEU A 60 4.01 12.31 9.32
C LEU A 60 4.85 12.36 10.62
N ALA A 61 4.37 11.74 11.70
CA ALA A 61 5.11 11.63 12.96
C ALA A 61 6.39 10.80 12.79
N LYS A 62 6.33 9.67 12.09
CA LYS A 62 7.50 8.84 11.71
C LYS A 62 8.50 9.64 10.88
N ALA A 63 8.01 10.47 9.96
CA ALA A 63 8.82 11.38 9.17
C ALA A 63 9.36 12.58 9.97
N GLY A 64 8.87 12.83 11.17
CA GLY A 64 9.27 13.97 12.00
C GLY A 64 8.96 15.32 11.34
N THR A 65 7.89 15.37 10.53
CA THR A 65 7.47 16.58 9.81
C THR A 65 5.96 16.56 9.57
N ASP A 66 5.35 17.73 9.60
CA ASP A 66 3.98 18.00 9.18
C ASP A 66 3.89 18.45 7.71
N ASP A 67 5.03 18.70 7.07
CA ASP A 67 5.11 19.06 5.66
C ASP A 67 5.02 17.82 4.75
N LEU A 68 4.02 17.83 3.88
CA LEU A 68 3.72 16.70 3.01
C LEU A 68 4.84 16.43 1.99
N ASP A 69 5.43 17.48 1.42
CA ASP A 69 6.48 17.33 0.41
C ASP A 69 7.77 16.76 1.04
N THR A 70 8.12 17.21 2.24
CA THR A 70 9.23 16.68 3.04
C THR A 70 8.96 15.22 3.43
N ALA A 71 7.74 14.88 3.86
CA ALA A 71 7.38 13.50 4.19
C ALA A 71 7.49 12.59 2.95
N LEU A 72 7.00 13.04 1.79
CA LEU A 72 7.10 12.28 0.53
C LEU A 72 8.54 12.12 0.05
N ALA A 73 9.41 13.11 0.28
CA ALA A 73 10.84 12.98 0.00
C ALA A 73 11.45 11.86 0.86
N LYS A 74 11.14 11.81 2.16
CA LYS A 74 11.62 10.77 3.07
C LYS A 74 11.10 9.38 2.72
N VAL A 75 9.85 9.26 2.28
CA VAL A 75 9.30 7.98 1.79
C VAL A 75 10.15 7.44 0.64
N ARG A 76 10.68 8.30 -0.23
CA ARG A 76 11.54 7.92 -1.36
C ARG A 76 12.97 7.56 -0.95
N GLU A 77 13.45 8.08 0.18
CA GLU A 77 14.78 7.75 0.72
C GLU A 77 14.86 6.32 1.28
N GLY A 78 13.71 5.69 1.56
CA GLY A 78 13.59 4.31 2.03
C GLY A 78 13.12 4.20 3.49
N GLY A 79 12.78 2.98 3.90
CA GLY A 79 12.24 2.70 5.25
C GLY A 79 10.74 2.98 5.41
N TYR A 80 10.05 3.30 4.31
CA TYR A 80 8.60 3.50 4.25
C TYR A 80 7.96 2.49 3.30
N THR A 81 6.72 2.12 3.59
CA THR A 81 5.96 1.14 2.81
C THR A 81 5.16 1.83 1.70
N LEU A 82 4.60 1.04 0.79
CA LEU A 82 3.65 1.56 -0.20
C LEU A 82 2.39 2.14 0.48
N VAL A 83 2.00 1.60 1.63
CA VAL A 83 0.88 2.11 2.41
C VAL A 83 1.22 3.46 3.06
N ASP A 84 2.46 3.66 3.51
CA ASP A 84 2.94 4.97 3.98
C ASP A 84 2.79 6.03 2.86
N TYR A 85 3.19 5.69 1.63
CA TYR A 85 3.01 6.56 0.47
C TYR A 85 1.54 6.85 0.20
N ALA A 86 0.68 5.82 0.20
CA ALA A 86 -0.76 5.97 0.00
C ALA A 86 -1.40 6.90 1.04
N ALA A 87 -1.02 6.76 2.31
CA ALA A 87 -1.51 7.60 3.39
C ALA A 87 -1.16 9.08 3.21
N LEU A 88 0.07 9.37 2.77
CA LEU A 88 0.51 10.74 2.50
C LEU A 88 -0.21 11.34 1.29
N THR A 89 -0.31 10.60 0.19
CA THR A 89 -0.87 11.10 -1.08
C THR A 89 -2.39 11.07 -1.15
N ARG A 90 -3.08 10.51 -0.16
CA ARG A 90 -4.54 10.47 -0.10
C ARG A 90 -5.18 11.86 -0.27
N GLY A 91 -6.20 11.94 -1.13
CA GLY A 91 -6.91 13.18 -1.46
C GLY A 91 -6.12 14.15 -2.35
N SER A 92 -4.93 13.77 -2.81
CA SER A 92 -4.15 14.52 -3.80
C SER A 92 -4.28 13.90 -5.19
N ALA A 93 -3.85 14.63 -6.23
CA ALA A 93 -3.73 14.09 -7.58
C ALA A 93 -2.70 12.94 -7.72
N LYS A 94 -1.91 12.65 -6.67
CA LYS A 94 -0.93 11.57 -6.62
C LYS A 94 -1.36 10.40 -5.74
N ALA A 95 -2.64 10.36 -5.35
CA ALA A 95 -3.19 9.31 -4.50
C ALA A 95 -2.85 7.93 -5.07
N ALA A 96 -2.35 7.04 -4.22
CA ALA A 96 -2.01 5.68 -4.63
C ALA A 96 -3.24 4.85 -4.98
N PHE A 97 -4.39 5.18 -4.36
CA PHE A 97 -5.67 4.54 -4.57
C PHE A 97 -6.73 5.61 -4.86
N THR A 98 -7.62 5.29 -5.79
CA THR A 98 -8.91 5.98 -5.95
C THR A 98 -9.90 5.54 -4.87
N ASP A 99 -11.00 6.29 -4.72
CA ASP A 99 -12.07 5.92 -3.80
C ASP A 99 -12.68 4.54 -4.14
N ASP A 100 -12.80 4.22 -5.43
CA ASP A 100 -13.28 2.92 -5.91
C ASP A 100 -12.29 1.78 -5.56
N GLU A 101 -10.99 2.03 -5.71
CA GLU A 101 -9.93 1.09 -5.31
C GLU A 101 -9.93 0.86 -3.79
N GLU A 102 -10.07 1.91 -2.98
CA GLU A 102 -10.20 1.77 -1.53
C GLU A 102 -11.46 0.97 -1.14
N ALA A 103 -12.58 1.19 -1.83
CA ALA A 103 -13.82 0.46 -1.60
C ALA A 103 -13.67 -1.03 -1.94
N ALA A 104 -13.03 -1.35 -3.08
CA ALA A 104 -12.73 -2.72 -3.47
C ALA A 104 -11.82 -3.42 -2.45
N LEU A 105 -10.77 -2.74 -1.98
CA LEU A 105 -9.86 -3.29 -0.95
C LEU A 105 -10.58 -3.51 0.38
N ARG A 106 -11.44 -2.57 0.81
CA ARG A 106 -12.27 -2.77 2.02
C ARG A 106 -13.17 -3.99 1.88
N SER A 107 -13.86 -4.12 0.75
CA SER A 107 -14.74 -5.27 0.49
C SER A 107 -13.96 -6.58 0.50
N TRP A 108 -12.76 -6.60 -0.10
CA TRP A 108 -11.89 -7.75 -0.11
C TRP A 108 -11.41 -8.14 1.29
N LEU A 109 -10.96 -7.17 2.11
CA LEU A 109 -10.56 -7.40 3.50
C LEU A 109 -11.71 -7.90 4.38
N GLN A 110 -12.92 -7.35 4.19
CA GLN A 110 -14.11 -7.79 4.90
C GLN A 110 -14.54 -9.21 4.51
N GLY A 111 -14.28 -9.63 3.27
CA GLY A 111 -14.52 -10.98 2.78
C GLY A 111 -13.51 -12.03 3.26
N GLY A 112 -12.53 -11.66 4.09
CA GLY A 112 -11.45 -12.54 4.55
C GLY A 112 -10.19 -12.49 3.69
N GLY A 113 -10.13 -11.61 2.70
CA GLY A 113 -8.89 -11.28 2.00
C GLY A 113 -7.88 -10.63 2.95
N GLY A 114 -6.59 -10.86 2.73
CA GLY A 114 -5.53 -10.24 3.54
C GLY A 114 -5.33 -10.86 4.93
N ALA A 115 -5.92 -12.02 5.21
CA ALA A 115 -5.57 -12.78 6.40
C ALA A 115 -4.10 -13.25 6.31
N PRO A 116 -3.32 -13.20 7.40
CA PRO A 116 -1.94 -13.67 7.38
C PRO A 116 -1.89 -15.13 6.91
N GLN A 117 -0.96 -15.43 6.01
CA GLN A 117 -0.79 -16.80 5.53
C GLN A 117 0.05 -17.58 6.54
N ASP A 118 -0.58 -18.53 7.23
CA ASP A 118 0.12 -19.56 7.99
C ASP A 118 0.85 -20.44 6.97
N ASN A 119 2.12 -20.14 6.69
CA ASN A 119 3.01 -21.02 5.93
C ASN A 119 4.31 -21.30 6.69
#